data_AF-A0A164HD43-F1
#
_entry.id   AF-A0A164HD43-F1
#
_cell.length_a   1.000
_cell.length_b   1.000
_cell.length_c   1.000
_cell.angle_alpha   90.00
_cell.angle_beta   90.00
_cell.angle_gamma   90.00
#
_symmetry.space_group_name_H-M   'P 1'
#
loop_
_entity.id
_entity.type
_entity.pdbx_description
1 polymer ?
#
loop_
_entity_poly.entity_id
_entity_poly.type
_entity_poly.pdbx_seq_one_letter_code
_entity_poly.pdbx_strand_id
1 'polypeptide(L)'
;MIEHALAYARAGHAVLPLAPRGKVPVTAHGKDDASTDPEVIRRWWQRNPRYNIGVRPPAGTVVLDIDPRNGGSIAALGDLPDTWTARTGGGGWHLWFRCVGTTRGQVDGAPGIDIKTHSGYVVVPPSLHPGGGRYRWANRAGIADLPEHLRERVRPALVLPYQRPTQRRRGTGTGAGLARFVRQAGAGNRNNVLFWAASRAYADQASPDVLEAIADAGEAAGLSQLEVERTMASARKQVAA
;
A
#
# COMPACT_ATOMS: atom_id res chain seq x y z
N MET A 1 -9.05 14.44 -18.92
CA MET A 1 -8.27 13.90 -17.78
C MET A 1 -7.72 15.03 -16.92
N ILE A 2 -6.94 15.95 -17.48
CA ILE A 2 -6.35 17.09 -16.75
C ILE A 2 -7.36 17.92 -15.95
N GLU A 3 -8.51 18.27 -16.53
CA GLU A 3 -9.54 19.04 -15.81
C GLU A 3 -10.05 18.35 -14.54
N HIS A 4 -10.14 17.01 -14.56
CA HIS A 4 -10.51 16.24 -13.37
C HIS A 4 -9.37 16.21 -12.34
N ALA A 5 -8.12 16.06 -12.79
CA ALA A 5 -6.95 16.14 -11.91
C ALA A 5 -6.89 17.51 -11.20
N LEU A 6 -7.05 18.60 -11.94
CA LEU A 6 -7.11 19.96 -11.38
C LEU A 6 -8.32 20.14 -10.45
N ALA A 7 -9.47 19.54 -10.75
CA ALA A 7 -10.63 19.57 -9.85
C ALA A 7 -10.35 18.88 -8.50
N TYR A 8 -9.66 17.74 -8.49
CA TYR A 8 -9.24 17.10 -7.24
C TYR A 8 -8.27 17.97 -6.44
N ALA A 9 -7.28 18.56 -7.12
CA ALA A 9 -6.32 19.44 -6.46
C ALA A 9 -6.99 20.69 -5.86
N ARG A 10 -7.94 21.31 -6.57
CA ARG A 10 -8.78 22.40 -6.04
C ARG A 10 -9.60 21.98 -4.83
N ALA A 11 -10.02 20.72 -4.76
CA ALA A 11 -10.69 20.14 -3.60
C ALA A 11 -9.72 19.73 -2.47
N GLY A 12 -8.43 20.09 -2.57
CA GLY A 12 -7.42 19.82 -1.55
C GLY A 12 -6.81 18.42 -1.59
N HIS A 13 -7.09 17.62 -2.62
CA HIS A 13 -6.53 16.28 -2.76
C HIS A 13 -5.21 16.31 -3.52
N ALA A 14 -4.14 15.77 -2.92
CA ALA A 14 -2.85 15.64 -3.59
C ALA A 14 -2.93 14.60 -4.72
N VAL A 15 -2.67 15.05 -5.95
CA VAL A 15 -2.81 14.29 -7.20
C VAL A 15 -1.46 13.81 -7.70
N LEU A 16 -1.44 12.64 -8.34
CA LEU A 16 -0.27 12.12 -9.05
C LEU A 16 -0.69 11.47 -10.38
N PRO A 17 0.13 11.58 -11.44
CA PRO A 17 -0.13 10.89 -12.70
C PRO A 17 0.25 9.42 -12.55
N LEU A 18 -0.64 8.55 -13.03
CA LEU A 18 -0.40 7.12 -13.13
C LEU A 18 -0.32 6.71 -14.60
N ALA A 19 0.41 5.64 -14.89
CA ALA A 19 0.56 5.09 -16.23
C ALA A 19 -0.82 4.90 -16.90
N PRO A 20 -0.96 5.17 -18.21
CA PRO A 20 -2.23 5.01 -18.91
C PRO A 20 -2.76 3.58 -18.75
N ARG A 21 -4.05 3.43 -18.40
CA ARG A 21 -4.67 2.12 -18.09
C ARG A 21 -3.96 1.33 -16.99
N GLY A 22 -3.13 1.97 -16.19
CA GLY A 22 -2.34 1.36 -15.13
C GLY A 22 -2.67 1.96 -13.76
N LYS A 23 -2.01 1.40 -12.74
CA LYS A 23 -2.08 1.88 -11.36
C LYS A 23 -0.71 2.37 -10.83
N VAL A 24 0.31 2.45 -11.68
CA VAL A 24 1.70 2.73 -11.29
C VAL A 24 2.02 4.21 -11.52
N PRO A 25 2.55 4.96 -10.54
CA PRO A 25 3.01 6.33 -10.70
C PRO A 25 4.11 6.46 -11.76
N VAL A 26 4.08 7.55 -12.53
CA VAL A 26 5.09 7.87 -13.58
C VAL A 26 6.00 9.02 -13.20
N THR A 27 5.99 9.41 -11.93
CA THR A 27 6.79 10.46 -11.30
C THR A 27 8.13 9.92 -10.81
N ALA A 28 9.11 10.80 -10.64
CA ALA A 28 10.50 10.41 -10.31
C ALA A 28 10.60 9.75 -8.92
N HIS A 29 9.92 10.31 -7.92
CA HIS A 29 9.84 9.76 -6.56
C HIS A 29 8.52 8.98 -6.33
N GLY A 30 7.89 8.53 -7.41
CA GLY A 30 6.64 7.78 -7.34
C GLY A 30 5.54 8.54 -6.58
N LYS A 31 4.90 7.87 -5.62
CA LYS A 31 3.77 8.47 -4.87
C LYS A 31 4.13 9.70 -4.05
N ASP A 32 5.41 9.91 -3.77
CA ASP A 32 5.86 11.02 -2.93
C ASP A 32 5.92 12.36 -3.67
N ASP A 33 5.81 12.34 -4.99
CA ASP A 33 5.66 13.55 -5.82
C ASP A 33 4.20 14.04 -5.94
N ALA A 34 3.22 13.41 -5.27
CA ALA A 34 1.83 13.84 -5.36
C ALA A 34 1.65 15.30 -4.90
N SER A 35 0.91 16.09 -5.66
CA SER A 35 0.86 17.54 -5.51
C SER A 35 -0.57 18.10 -5.64
N THR A 36 -0.82 19.21 -4.96
CA THR A 36 -2.01 20.07 -5.17
C THR A 36 -1.69 21.29 -6.04
N ASP A 37 -0.43 21.50 -6.42
CA ASP A 37 -0.01 22.63 -7.25
C ASP A 37 -0.52 22.45 -8.71
N PRO A 38 -1.39 23.35 -9.19
CA PRO A 38 -1.96 23.25 -10.52
C PRO A 38 -0.90 23.33 -11.64
N GLU A 39 0.21 24.03 -11.44
CA GLU A 39 1.29 24.13 -12.43
C GLU A 39 2.09 22.83 -12.55
N VAL A 40 2.32 22.15 -11.41
CA VAL A 40 2.93 20.81 -11.41
C VAL A 40 2.00 19.82 -12.13
N ILE A 41 0.71 19.86 -11.82
CA ILE A 41 -0.30 18.97 -12.43
C ILE A 41 -0.42 19.21 -13.93
N ARG A 42 -0.47 20.48 -14.38
CA ARG A 42 -0.50 20.82 -15.80
C ARG A 42 0.68 20.23 -16.55
N ARG A 43 1.90 20.38 -16.00
CA ARG A 43 3.11 19.81 -16.60
C ARG A 43 3.06 18.29 -16.77
N TRP A 44 2.51 17.56 -15.79
CA TRP A 44 2.34 16.11 -15.94
C TRP A 44 1.41 15.73 -17.09
N TRP A 45 0.23 16.35 -17.19
CA TRP A 45 -0.74 16.00 -18.24
C TRP A 45 -0.40 16.59 -19.62
N GLN A 46 0.44 17.64 -19.69
CA GLN A 46 1.05 18.09 -20.96
C GLN A 46 1.96 17.01 -21.55
N ARG A 47 2.72 16.28 -20.73
CA ARG A 47 3.58 15.17 -21.20
C ARG A 47 2.77 14.00 -21.74
N ASN A 48 1.65 13.68 -21.09
CA ASN A 48 0.73 12.68 -21.62
C ASN A 48 -0.71 12.93 -21.16
N PRO A 49 -1.64 13.28 -22.08
CA PRO A 49 -3.03 13.53 -21.73
C PRO A 49 -3.79 12.27 -21.30
N ARG A 50 -3.23 11.07 -21.52
CA ARG A 50 -3.83 9.76 -21.20
C ARG A 50 -3.46 9.22 -19.82
N TYR A 51 -2.68 9.93 -19.01
CA TYR A 51 -2.38 9.48 -17.66
C TYR A 51 -3.66 9.29 -16.84
N ASN A 52 -3.69 8.20 -16.08
CA ASN A 52 -4.67 7.97 -15.03
C ASN A 52 -4.39 8.90 -13.86
N ILE A 53 -5.42 9.13 -13.04
CA ILE A 53 -5.35 10.02 -11.89
C ILE A 53 -5.24 9.15 -10.63
N GLY A 54 -4.11 9.31 -9.93
CA GLY A 54 -3.97 8.87 -8.55
C GLY A 54 -4.27 10.01 -7.60
N VAL A 55 -4.81 9.69 -6.42
CA VAL A 55 -4.95 10.62 -5.31
C VAL A 55 -4.36 9.99 -4.06
N ARG A 56 -3.56 10.74 -3.31
CA ARG A 56 -3.24 10.39 -1.92
C ARG A 56 -4.40 10.79 -1.03
N PRO A 57 -5.01 9.86 -0.28
CA PRO A 57 -6.00 10.23 0.73
C PRO A 57 -5.41 11.27 1.71
N PRO A 58 -6.17 12.27 2.15
CA PRO A 58 -5.73 13.18 3.19
C PRO A 58 -5.36 12.45 4.49
N ALA A 59 -4.51 13.07 5.32
CA ALA A 59 -4.29 12.58 6.68
C ALA A 59 -5.62 12.52 7.44
N GLY A 60 -5.81 11.50 8.28
CA GLY A 60 -7.09 11.26 8.95
C GLY A 60 -8.21 10.75 8.04
N THR A 61 -7.89 10.33 6.80
CA THR A 61 -8.83 9.67 5.89
C THR A 61 -8.33 8.27 5.52
N VAL A 62 -9.26 7.33 5.47
CA VAL A 62 -9.06 5.98 4.98
C VAL A 62 -9.95 5.72 3.77
N VAL A 63 -9.47 4.89 2.86
CA VAL A 63 -10.27 4.36 1.76
C VAL A 63 -10.31 2.86 1.90
N LEU A 64 -11.51 2.30 2.03
CA LEU A 64 -11.75 0.86 1.97
C LEU A 64 -11.84 0.48 0.49
N ASP A 65 -10.79 -0.19 -0.01
CA ASP A 65 -10.66 -0.67 -1.39
C ASP A 65 -11.13 -2.13 -1.45
N ILE A 66 -12.37 -2.30 -1.90
CA ILE A 66 -13.09 -3.56 -1.95
C ILE A 66 -12.86 -4.20 -3.32
N ASP A 67 -12.13 -5.31 -3.36
CA ASP A 67 -11.89 -6.08 -4.59
C ASP A 67 -12.65 -7.43 -4.56
N PRO A 68 -13.76 -7.57 -5.31
CA PRO A 68 -14.53 -8.81 -5.33
C PRO A 68 -13.75 -10.01 -5.87
N ARG A 69 -12.69 -9.78 -6.63
CA ARG A 69 -11.81 -10.85 -7.14
C ARG A 69 -10.98 -11.50 -6.03
N ASN A 70 -10.82 -10.80 -4.91
CA ASN A 70 -10.12 -11.27 -3.71
C ASN A 70 -11.11 -11.59 -2.56
N GLY A 71 -12.40 -11.75 -2.86
CA GLY A 71 -13.45 -12.03 -1.87
C GLY A 71 -14.05 -10.79 -1.19
N GLY A 72 -13.66 -9.58 -1.60
CA GLY A 72 -14.16 -8.34 -1.02
C GLY A 72 -15.65 -8.10 -1.31
N SER A 73 -16.41 -7.76 -0.28
CA SER A 73 -17.83 -7.42 -0.40
C SER A 73 -18.21 -6.28 0.53
N ILE A 74 -19.02 -5.34 0.04
CA ILE A 74 -19.60 -4.27 0.88
C ILE A 74 -20.36 -4.87 2.06
N ALA A 75 -21.06 -5.99 1.86
CA ALA A 75 -21.83 -6.64 2.93
C ALA A 75 -20.95 -7.08 4.12
N ALA A 76 -19.66 -7.36 3.91
CA ALA A 76 -18.73 -7.73 4.98
C ALA A 76 -18.40 -6.56 5.94
N LEU A 77 -18.81 -5.33 5.57
CA LEU A 77 -18.61 -4.13 6.37
C LEU A 77 -19.83 -3.80 7.26
N GLY A 78 -20.93 -4.54 7.16
CA GLY A 78 -22.17 -4.24 7.87
C GLY A 78 -22.82 -2.95 7.37
N ASP A 79 -23.56 -2.28 8.25
CA ASP A 79 -24.26 -1.03 7.91
C ASP A 79 -23.28 0.11 7.68
N LEU A 80 -23.49 0.89 6.62
CA LEU A 80 -22.62 2.00 6.25
C LEU A 80 -23.45 3.26 6.00
N PRO A 81 -23.01 4.44 6.48
CA PRO A 81 -23.61 5.69 6.06
C PRO A 81 -23.27 5.97 4.59
N ASP A 82 -24.07 6.82 3.96
CA ASP A 82 -23.69 7.41 2.69
C ASP A 82 -22.36 8.15 2.84
N THR A 83 -21.41 7.81 1.98
CA THR A 83 -20.09 8.45 1.93
C THR A 83 -19.59 8.56 0.51
N TRP A 84 -18.52 9.31 0.33
CA TRP A 84 -17.89 9.47 -0.98
C TRP A 84 -17.43 8.11 -1.53
N THR A 85 -18.06 7.68 -2.64
CA THR A 85 -17.96 6.29 -3.11
C THR A 85 -17.71 6.23 -4.60
N ALA A 86 -16.66 5.51 -5.00
CA ALA A 86 -16.38 5.20 -6.39
C ALA A 86 -16.57 3.71 -6.69
N ARG A 87 -17.13 3.42 -7.85
CA ARG A 87 -17.06 2.09 -8.45
C ARG A 87 -15.77 1.96 -9.24
N THR A 88 -15.00 0.90 -9.00
CA THR A 88 -13.75 0.65 -9.72
C THR A 88 -14.04 0.03 -11.08
N GLY A 89 -13.12 0.20 -12.04
CA GLY A 89 -13.26 -0.44 -13.35
C GLY A 89 -13.07 -1.97 -13.32
N GLY A 90 -12.67 -2.55 -12.17
CA GLY A 90 -12.58 -3.99 -11.95
C GLY A 90 -13.82 -4.60 -11.30
N GLY A 91 -14.89 -3.82 -11.08
CA GLY A 91 -16.14 -4.30 -10.46
C GLY A 91 -16.22 -4.11 -8.94
N GLY A 92 -15.15 -3.62 -8.31
CA GLY A 92 -15.08 -3.33 -6.88
C GLY A 92 -15.47 -1.90 -6.51
N TRP A 93 -15.10 -1.47 -5.31
CA TRP A 93 -15.50 -0.18 -4.75
C TRP A 93 -14.39 0.50 -3.94
N HIS A 94 -14.37 1.83 -3.96
CA HIS A 94 -13.59 2.64 -3.02
C HIS A 94 -14.57 3.44 -2.17
N LEU A 95 -14.58 3.20 -0.86
CA LEU A 95 -15.41 3.92 0.12
C LEU A 95 -14.51 4.76 1.01
N TRP A 96 -14.74 6.06 1.05
CA TRP A 96 -13.88 7.00 1.77
C TRP A 96 -14.48 7.31 3.14
N PHE A 97 -13.67 7.30 4.19
CA PHE A 97 -14.11 7.66 5.53
C PHE A 97 -13.07 8.50 6.27
N ARG A 98 -13.53 9.42 7.12
CA ARG A 98 -12.69 10.06 8.14
C ARG A 98 -12.40 9.04 9.23
N CYS A 99 -11.14 8.85 9.56
CA CYS A 99 -10.68 7.95 10.60
C CYS A 99 -9.39 8.50 11.21
N VAL A 100 -9.46 8.83 12.51
CA VAL A 100 -8.30 9.26 13.28
C VAL A 100 -7.54 8.04 13.82
N GLY A 101 -6.22 8.14 13.84
CA GLY A 101 -5.32 7.09 14.32
C GLY A 101 -4.59 6.35 13.20
N THR A 102 -3.77 5.39 13.61
CA THR A 102 -3.02 4.55 12.66
C THR A 102 -3.95 3.50 12.08
N THR A 103 -3.94 3.35 10.75
CA THR A 103 -4.70 2.34 10.01
C THR A 103 -3.88 1.89 8.81
N ARG A 104 -3.67 0.58 8.63
CA ARG A 104 -2.96 0.01 7.47
C ARG A 104 -3.24 -1.48 7.38
N GLY A 105 -3.21 -2.01 6.16
CA GLY A 105 -3.34 -3.44 5.91
C GLY A 105 -4.69 -3.75 5.30
N GLN A 106 -5.35 -4.76 5.83
CA GLN A 106 -6.67 -5.21 5.42
C GLN A 106 -7.66 -5.05 6.56
N VAL A 107 -8.93 -4.93 6.24
CA VAL A 107 -9.98 -4.89 7.26
C VAL A 107 -10.08 -6.26 7.91
N ASP A 108 -9.94 -6.30 9.24
CA ASP A 108 -10.03 -7.55 10.00
C ASP A 108 -11.39 -8.22 9.80
N GLY A 109 -11.39 -9.55 9.66
CA GLY A 109 -12.57 -10.34 9.32
C GLY A 109 -13.22 -10.02 7.96
N ALA A 110 -12.57 -9.24 7.08
CA ALA A 110 -13.07 -8.95 5.74
C ALA A 110 -11.98 -9.12 4.66
N PRO A 111 -11.77 -10.36 4.19
CA PRO A 111 -10.88 -10.65 3.07
C PRO A 111 -11.22 -9.82 1.83
N GLY A 112 -10.18 -9.41 1.09
CA GLY A 112 -10.34 -8.64 -0.14
C GLY A 112 -10.75 -7.18 0.06
N ILE A 113 -10.68 -6.66 1.29
CA ILE A 113 -10.86 -5.23 1.59
C ILE A 113 -9.56 -4.65 2.13
N ASP A 114 -8.84 -3.93 1.26
CA ASP A 114 -7.60 -3.25 1.62
C ASP A 114 -7.89 -1.85 2.19
N ILE A 115 -7.08 -1.43 3.16
CA ILE A 115 -7.12 -0.08 3.73
C ILE A 115 -6.04 0.77 3.06
N LYS A 116 -6.46 1.84 2.37
CA LYS A 116 -5.56 2.82 1.75
C LYS A 116 -5.60 4.14 2.53
N THR A 117 -4.44 4.72 2.76
CA THR A 117 -4.28 5.94 3.58
C THR A 117 -3.35 6.95 2.92
N HIS A 118 -3.08 8.06 3.60
CA HIS A 118 -2.11 9.09 3.19
C HIS A 118 -0.68 8.56 2.95
N SER A 119 -0.34 7.38 3.48
CA SER A 119 0.92 6.67 3.21
C SER A 119 0.96 5.99 1.83
N GLY A 120 -0.16 5.95 1.12
CA GLY A 120 -0.35 5.34 -0.20
C GLY A 120 -1.15 6.25 -1.12
N TYR A 121 -1.78 5.67 -2.13
CA TYR A 121 -2.65 6.36 -3.05
C TYR A 121 -3.73 5.42 -3.59
N VAL A 122 -4.77 5.99 -4.17
CA VAL A 122 -5.86 5.28 -4.86
C VAL A 122 -6.04 5.82 -6.27
N VAL A 123 -6.48 4.97 -7.19
CA VAL A 123 -6.90 5.41 -8.53
C VAL A 123 -8.32 5.99 -8.44
N VAL A 124 -8.54 7.18 -8.98
CA VAL A 124 -9.84 7.86 -8.89
C VAL A 124 -10.50 8.05 -10.26
N PRO A 125 -11.84 8.22 -10.31
CA PRO A 125 -12.55 8.57 -11.54
C PRO A 125 -11.97 9.82 -12.24
N PRO A 126 -12.01 9.91 -13.58
CA PRO A 126 -12.58 8.95 -14.52
C PRO A 126 -11.53 7.99 -15.14
N SER A 127 -10.50 7.62 -14.37
CA SER A 127 -9.39 6.77 -14.81
C SER A 127 -9.84 5.43 -15.40
N LEU A 128 -8.98 4.81 -16.22
CA LEU A 128 -9.21 3.51 -16.86
C LEU A 128 -8.50 2.38 -16.09
N HIS A 129 -9.24 1.35 -15.74
CA HIS A 129 -8.69 0.10 -15.20
C HIS A 129 -7.90 -0.67 -16.28
N PRO A 130 -6.87 -1.45 -15.91
CA PRO A 130 -6.14 -2.30 -16.86
C PRO A 130 -7.05 -3.16 -17.75
N GLY A 131 -8.08 -3.78 -17.13
CA GLY A 131 -9.10 -4.58 -17.82
C GLY A 131 -10.12 -3.79 -18.67
N GLY A 132 -9.92 -2.49 -18.89
CA GLY A 132 -10.75 -1.67 -19.79
C GLY A 132 -11.94 -0.96 -19.13
N GLY A 133 -12.41 -1.42 -17.97
CA GLY A 133 -13.47 -0.75 -17.22
C GLY A 133 -13.04 0.64 -16.71
N ARG A 134 -14.00 1.55 -16.50
CA ARG A 134 -13.73 2.92 -16.06
C ARG A 134 -14.11 3.12 -14.60
N TYR A 135 -13.27 3.80 -13.84
CA TYR A 135 -13.61 4.28 -12.50
C TYR A 135 -14.69 5.36 -12.59
N ARG A 136 -15.75 5.26 -11.79
CA ARG A 136 -16.88 6.22 -11.78
C ARG A 136 -17.30 6.54 -10.35
N TRP A 137 -17.65 7.80 -10.10
CA TRP A 137 -18.31 8.17 -8.84
C TRP A 137 -19.72 7.58 -8.83
N ALA A 138 -20.04 6.80 -7.80
CA ALA A 138 -21.36 6.25 -7.56
C ALA A 138 -22.14 7.12 -6.56
N ASN A 139 -21.44 7.66 -5.56
CA ASN A 139 -21.97 8.64 -4.61
C ASN A 139 -20.96 9.79 -4.46
N ARG A 140 -21.45 11.04 -4.49
CA ARG A 140 -20.67 12.27 -4.32
C ARG A 140 -20.98 12.98 -2.99
N ALA A 141 -21.57 12.27 -2.03
CA ALA A 141 -21.71 12.72 -0.65
C ALA A 141 -20.35 13.13 -0.06
N GLY A 142 -20.39 13.93 1.00
CA GLY A 142 -19.19 14.24 1.78
C GLY A 142 -18.56 12.96 2.35
N ILE A 143 -17.25 13.01 2.63
CA ILE A 143 -16.57 11.92 3.33
C ILE A 143 -17.14 11.85 4.75
N ALA A 144 -17.86 10.77 5.06
CA ALA A 144 -18.45 10.50 6.38
C ALA A 144 -17.39 10.00 7.38
N ASP A 145 -17.72 9.98 8.67
CA ASP A 145 -16.87 9.34 9.68
C ASP A 145 -16.96 7.81 9.57
N LEU A 146 -15.85 7.12 9.84
CA LEU A 146 -15.82 5.66 9.83
C LEU A 146 -16.77 5.13 10.92
N PRO A 147 -17.69 4.22 10.59
CA PRO A 147 -18.60 3.62 11.56
C PRO A 147 -17.89 2.97 12.76
N GLU A 148 -18.49 3.07 13.94
CA GLU A 148 -17.88 2.61 15.19
C GLU A 148 -17.51 1.13 15.15
N HIS A 149 -18.40 0.27 14.61
CA HIS A 149 -18.17 -1.17 14.48
C HIS A 149 -17.04 -1.55 13.52
N LEU A 150 -16.54 -0.61 12.73
CA LEU A 150 -15.37 -0.82 11.86
C LEU A 150 -14.07 -0.29 12.46
N ARG A 151 -14.11 0.53 13.52
CA ARG A 151 -12.90 1.18 14.06
C ARG A 151 -11.85 0.18 14.54
N GLU A 152 -12.27 -0.88 15.20
CA GLU A 152 -11.33 -1.92 15.68
C GLU A 152 -10.76 -2.74 14.52
N ARG A 153 -11.57 -2.98 13.49
CA ARG A 153 -11.21 -3.80 12.32
C ARG A 153 -10.23 -3.10 11.37
N VAL A 154 -10.14 -1.78 11.41
CA VAL A 154 -9.20 -1.00 10.57
C VAL A 154 -7.88 -0.65 11.25
N ARG A 155 -7.78 -0.92 12.56
CA ARG A 155 -6.51 -0.75 13.26
C ARG A 155 -5.52 -1.76 12.68
N PRO A 156 -4.23 -1.39 12.56
CA PRO A 156 -3.21 -2.37 12.28
C PRO A 156 -3.35 -3.45 13.34
N ALA A 157 -3.40 -4.71 12.92
CA ALA A 157 -3.14 -5.79 13.84
C ALA A 157 -1.90 -5.41 14.63
N LEU A 158 -1.93 -5.58 15.96
CA LEU A 158 -0.75 -5.48 16.79
C LEU A 158 0.23 -6.55 16.29
N VAL A 159 1.00 -6.20 15.25
CA VAL A 159 2.28 -6.84 15.00
C VAL A 159 3.07 -6.38 16.20
N LEU A 160 3.11 -7.22 17.25
CA LEU A 160 4.09 -7.04 18.30
C LEU A 160 5.40 -6.85 17.53
N PRO A 161 6.04 -5.66 17.63
CA PRO A 161 7.28 -5.44 16.92
C PRO A 161 8.15 -6.63 17.30
N TYR A 162 8.65 -7.37 16.30
CA TYR A 162 9.54 -8.48 16.55
C TYR A 162 10.57 -7.96 17.54
N GLN A 163 10.48 -8.41 18.79
CA GLN A 163 11.35 -7.91 19.82
C GLN A 163 12.71 -8.39 19.40
N ARG A 164 13.54 -7.45 18.90
CA ARG A 164 14.93 -7.72 18.58
C ARG A 164 15.45 -8.48 19.78
N PRO A 165 15.97 -9.71 19.62
CA PRO A 165 16.56 -10.44 20.73
C PRO A 165 17.56 -9.49 21.39
N THR A 166 17.26 -9.06 22.61
CA THR A 166 18.07 -8.08 23.33
C THR A 166 19.43 -8.73 23.58
N GLN A 167 20.43 -8.26 22.84
CA GLN A 167 21.86 -8.56 22.87
C GLN A 167 22.38 -9.51 23.98
N ARG A 168 22.99 -10.63 23.57
CA ARG A 168 24.45 -10.93 23.71
C ARG A 168 24.72 -12.44 23.51
N ARG A 169 25.19 -12.81 22.31
CA ARG A 169 26.45 -13.56 22.18
C ARG A 169 27.19 -12.92 21.01
N ARG A 170 28.41 -12.45 21.26
CA ARG A 170 29.43 -12.30 20.21
C ARG A 170 29.72 -13.71 19.69
N GLY A 171 28.83 -14.21 18.85
CA GLY A 171 29.07 -15.34 17.99
C GLY A 171 29.03 -14.78 16.59
N THR A 172 29.97 -15.20 15.75
CA THR A 172 29.94 -15.06 14.30
C THR A 172 28.62 -15.65 13.79
N GLY A 173 27.57 -14.83 13.78
CA GLY A 173 26.25 -15.20 13.31
C GLY A 173 26.33 -15.35 11.80
N THR A 174 26.74 -16.53 11.35
CA THR A 174 26.76 -16.91 9.95
C THR A 174 25.40 -16.64 9.34
N GLY A 175 25.34 -16.33 8.04
CA GLY A 175 24.09 -16.10 7.30
C GLY A 175 23.01 -17.17 7.51
N ALA A 176 23.43 -18.39 7.83
CA ALA A 176 22.56 -19.51 8.21
C ALA A 176 21.63 -19.20 9.42
N GLY A 177 22.06 -18.36 10.36
CA GLY A 177 21.23 -17.93 11.49
C GLY A 177 20.08 -17.04 11.04
N LEU A 178 20.36 -16.05 10.19
CA LEU A 178 19.35 -15.12 9.67
C LEU A 178 18.29 -15.85 8.83
N ALA A 179 18.72 -16.74 7.91
CA ALA A 179 17.82 -17.54 7.10
C ALA A 179 16.92 -18.48 7.95
N ARG A 180 17.40 -18.98 9.10
CA ARG A 180 16.58 -19.78 10.02
C ARG A 180 15.45 -18.96 10.63
N PHE A 181 15.74 -17.74 11.08
CA PHE A 181 14.72 -16.85 11.66
C PHE A 181 13.64 -16.48 10.64
N VAL A 182 14.03 -16.21 9.40
CA VAL A 182 13.07 -15.92 8.32
C VAL A 182 12.14 -17.10 8.07
N ARG A 183 12.67 -18.33 7.97
CA ARG A 183 11.86 -19.55 7.78
C ARG A 183 10.82 -19.79 8.87
N GLN A 184 11.14 -19.41 10.11
CA GLN A 184 10.26 -19.60 11.27
C GLN A 184 9.25 -18.46 11.46
N ALA A 185 9.23 -17.47 10.57
CA ALA A 185 8.35 -16.31 10.72
C ALA A 185 6.87 -16.68 10.57
N GLY A 186 6.08 -16.36 11.61
CA GLY A 186 4.64 -16.55 11.61
C GLY A 186 3.90 -15.73 10.54
N ALA A 187 2.74 -16.22 10.11
CA ALA A 187 1.86 -15.53 9.17
C ALA A 187 1.56 -14.09 9.66
N GLY A 188 1.61 -13.12 8.74
CA GLY A 188 1.46 -11.69 9.04
C GLY A 188 2.75 -10.95 9.41
N ASN A 189 3.84 -11.65 9.76
CA ASN A 189 5.12 -11.01 10.13
C ASN A 189 6.32 -11.37 9.22
N ARG A 190 6.11 -12.27 8.26
CA ARG A 190 7.15 -12.80 7.35
C ARG A 190 7.97 -11.72 6.66
N ASN A 191 7.27 -10.72 6.09
CA ASN A 191 7.92 -9.63 5.36
C ASN A 191 8.80 -8.76 6.29
N ASN A 192 8.34 -8.46 7.51
CA ASN A 192 9.13 -7.70 8.47
C ASN A 192 10.39 -8.45 8.93
N VAL A 193 10.29 -9.77 9.18
CA VAL A 193 11.43 -10.59 9.58
C VAL A 193 12.44 -10.71 8.43
N LEU A 194 11.96 -10.92 7.20
CA LEU A 194 12.79 -10.92 6.00
C LEU A 194 13.51 -9.58 5.84
N PHE A 195 12.79 -8.46 5.97
CA PHE A 195 13.36 -7.13 5.87
C PHE A 195 14.47 -6.87 6.91
N TRP A 196 14.24 -7.27 8.16
CA TRP A 196 15.23 -7.18 9.23
C TRP A 196 16.48 -8.02 8.92
N ALA A 197 16.28 -9.28 8.55
CA ALA A 197 17.37 -10.21 8.25
C ALA A 197 18.22 -9.71 7.07
N ALA A 198 17.56 -9.25 5.99
CA ALA A 198 18.21 -8.68 4.82
C ALA A 198 18.97 -7.39 5.17
N SER A 199 18.36 -6.47 5.93
CA SER A 199 19.01 -5.23 6.35
C SER A 199 20.27 -5.50 7.17
N ARG A 200 20.22 -6.51 8.06
CA ARG A 200 21.38 -6.94 8.84
C ARG A 200 22.47 -7.54 7.96
N ALA A 201 22.10 -8.43 7.03
CA ALA A 201 23.05 -9.06 6.12
C ALA A 201 23.74 -8.02 5.20
N TYR A 202 23.00 -7.03 4.70
CA TYR A 202 23.58 -5.94 3.92
C TYR A 202 24.51 -5.05 4.76
N ALA A 203 24.11 -4.70 5.99
CA ALA A 203 24.95 -3.88 6.89
C ALA A 203 26.25 -4.60 7.28
N ASP A 204 26.21 -5.92 7.45
CA ASP A 204 27.36 -6.76 7.76
C ASP A 204 28.15 -7.19 6.50
N GLN A 205 27.79 -6.68 5.31
CA GLN A 205 28.42 -7.01 4.01
C GLN A 205 28.51 -8.54 3.74
N ALA A 206 27.43 -9.25 4.05
CA ALA A 206 27.36 -10.70 3.86
C ALA A 206 27.56 -11.13 2.40
N SER A 207 28.05 -12.36 2.19
CA SER A 207 28.26 -12.91 0.85
C SER A 207 26.94 -13.08 0.07
N PRO A 208 27.00 -13.13 -1.27
CA PRO A 208 25.82 -13.41 -2.11
C PRO A 208 25.06 -14.65 -1.68
N ASP A 209 25.75 -15.76 -1.36
CA ASP A 209 25.13 -17.01 -0.91
C ASP A 209 24.29 -16.84 0.36
N VAL A 210 24.71 -15.95 1.26
CA VAL A 210 23.94 -15.63 2.48
C VAL A 210 22.67 -14.85 2.15
N LEU A 211 22.75 -13.91 1.20
CA LEU A 211 21.61 -13.13 0.76
C LEU A 211 20.59 -14.02 0.02
N GLU A 212 21.07 -14.95 -0.81
CA GLU A 212 20.26 -15.95 -1.49
C GLU A 212 19.57 -16.87 -0.47
N ALA A 213 20.30 -17.40 0.51
CA ALA A 213 19.71 -18.22 1.57
C ALA A 213 18.63 -17.48 2.41
N ILE A 214 18.77 -16.16 2.58
CA ILE A 214 17.75 -15.32 3.24
C ILE A 214 16.53 -15.12 2.33
N ALA A 215 16.73 -14.96 1.02
CA ALA A 215 15.64 -14.86 0.04
C ALA A 215 14.85 -16.17 -0.04
N ASP A 216 15.53 -17.30 -0.20
CA ASP A 216 14.94 -18.65 -0.20
C ASP A 216 14.16 -18.93 1.08
N ALA A 217 14.67 -18.46 2.22
CA ALA A 217 13.99 -18.57 3.50
C ALA A 217 12.67 -17.77 3.53
N GLY A 218 12.61 -16.64 2.83
CA GLY A 218 11.40 -15.84 2.68
C GLY A 218 10.33 -16.57 1.87
N GLU A 219 10.74 -17.21 0.77
CA GLU A 219 9.84 -18.03 -0.05
C GLU A 219 9.35 -19.26 0.71
N ALA A 220 10.25 -19.97 1.40
CA ALA A 220 9.92 -21.12 2.25
C ALA A 220 9.00 -20.75 3.42
N ALA A 221 9.08 -19.50 3.92
CA ALA A 221 8.13 -18.98 4.90
C ALA A 221 6.76 -18.67 4.30
N GLY A 222 6.59 -18.71 2.98
CA GLY A 222 5.33 -18.50 2.27
C GLY A 222 5.12 -17.06 1.77
N LEU A 223 6.20 -16.33 1.47
CA LEU A 223 6.13 -15.09 0.66
C LEU A 223 6.24 -15.45 -0.83
N SER A 224 5.61 -14.67 -1.70
CA SER A 224 5.85 -14.79 -3.14
C SER A 224 7.23 -14.27 -3.52
N GLN A 225 7.81 -14.79 -4.60
CA GLN A 225 9.10 -14.33 -5.15
C GLN A 225 9.14 -12.80 -5.32
N LEU A 226 8.06 -12.20 -5.84
CA LEU A 226 7.97 -10.74 -6.02
C LEU A 226 7.98 -9.97 -4.69
N GLU A 227 7.38 -10.51 -3.63
CA GLU A 227 7.44 -9.92 -2.30
C GLU A 227 8.84 -10.00 -1.71
N VAL A 228 9.51 -11.14 -1.87
CA VAL A 228 10.90 -11.35 -1.43
C VAL A 228 11.82 -10.36 -2.12
N GLU A 229 11.81 -10.29 -3.45
CA GLU A 229 12.62 -9.37 -4.24
C GLU A 229 12.42 -7.91 -3.83
N ARG A 230 11.16 -7.47 -3.68
CA ARG A 230 10.84 -6.10 -3.23
C ARG A 230 11.38 -5.81 -1.83
N THR A 231 11.28 -6.78 -0.93
CA THR A 231 11.72 -6.65 0.45
C THR A 231 13.24 -6.57 0.54
N MET A 232 13.95 -7.46 -0.18
CA MET A 232 15.40 -7.45 -0.30
C MET A 232 15.91 -6.13 -0.92
N ALA A 233 15.28 -5.67 -2.00
CA ALA A 233 15.62 -4.39 -2.63
C ALA A 233 15.39 -3.19 -1.70
N SER A 234 14.30 -3.20 -0.92
CA SER A 234 14.02 -2.17 0.07
C SER A 234 15.05 -2.14 1.19
N ALA A 235 15.46 -3.31 1.69
CA ALA A 235 16.48 -3.43 2.73
C ALA A 235 17.85 -2.91 2.26
N ARG A 236 18.24 -3.26 1.02
CA ARG A 236 19.49 -2.77 0.40
C ARG A 236 19.52 -1.25 0.31
N LYS A 237 18.41 -0.63 -0.12
CA LYS A 237 18.30 0.83 -0.22
C LYS A 237 18.44 1.52 1.13
N GLN A 238 17.90 0.93 2.20
CA GLN A 238 17.98 1.53 3.53
C GLN A 238 19.43 1.56 4.06
N VAL A 239 20.22 0.52 3.81
CA VAL A 239 21.63 0.47 4.27
C VAL A 239 22.54 1.38 3.45
N ALA A 240 22.16 1.67 2.20
CA ALA A 240 22.90 2.56 1.30
C ALA A 240 22.64 4.05 1.52
N ALA A 241 21.71 4.42 2.42
CA ALA A 241 21.34 5.79 2.77
C ALA A 241 21.96 6.21 4.09
#